data_AF-A0A522R2B5-F1
#
_entry.id   AF-A0A522R2B5-F1
#
_cell.length_a   1.000
_cell.length_b   1.000
_cell.length_c   1.000
_cell.angle_alpha   90.00
_cell.angle_beta   90.00
_cell.angle_gamma   90.00
#
_symmetry.space_group_name_H-M   'P 1'
#
loop_
_entity.id
_entity.type
_entity.pdbx_description
1 polymer ?
#
loop_
_entity_poly.entity_id
_entity_poly.type
_entity_poly.pdbx_seq_one_letter_code
_entity_poly.pdbx_strand_id
1 'polypeptide(L)'
;MIMPEESIANEVVFDYLPTVSYALYQNHVPVIRTLSIRNTTDKEWANLTIKIEPSDDFAEALELHTEQLLPGGTFQPEIIRFKLNPVFIYSLTEKMTASLKLSIRADGKEVCTEDYDIDLLAYDQWLGKSILPEMLSAFVMPNLPELVPILKSAASILGKWTDNSALNDYQSQNPDRVKKQMAALYAAIKEKNITYCSVPASFGGAGQRVRLADTVLATGMGNCLEMSLLYASCLEAMGLHPIIVLIKGHAFVGAWLVDDTFPDAVNDDPSLLSKRMASGINEMLLIEATAMNEGQTPTFDDAIQLAVNHFADLLAFDYFIDVHRSRFSGIRPMPLRKKVGEEWQMIDHENNVDQKPDISDPSALEQSVKLNHVKEIRFGKQQLWERKLLDLSLRNNLLNLRISKTSLQFIPIPPNELEDAMAGDDEFQILARPRDWENPLRSAGVYQSLNSQDPMLQLVREELKQKRLRVYVSEEDLYAGLTGLYRNARQATWRKTEPILCTWQSDYCAGMRLLPVNGQDLHPFCSCL
;
A
#
# COMPACT_ATOMS: atom_id res chain seq x y z
N MET A 1 17.90 -24.56 -54.05
CA MET A 1 18.03 -24.71 -52.59
C MET A 1 19.03 -23.64 -52.14
N ILE A 2 18.51 -22.43 -51.88
CA ILE A 2 19.25 -21.32 -51.29
C ILE A 2 18.40 -20.98 -50.07
N MET A 3 18.97 -21.20 -48.89
CA MET A 3 18.37 -20.93 -47.59
C MET A 3 18.08 -19.43 -47.48
N PRO A 4 16.94 -19.00 -46.92
CA PRO A 4 16.73 -17.61 -46.56
C PRO A 4 17.66 -17.24 -45.39
N GLU A 5 18.20 -16.02 -45.43
CA GLU A 5 19.00 -15.41 -44.38
C GLU A 5 18.30 -15.53 -43.02
N GLU A 6 18.97 -16.18 -42.07
CA GLU A 6 18.56 -16.20 -40.67
C GLU A 6 18.61 -14.77 -40.13
N SER A 7 17.44 -14.24 -39.79
CA SER A 7 17.27 -13.09 -38.93
C SER A 7 18.05 -13.31 -37.63
N ILE A 8 19.20 -12.66 -37.49
CA ILE A 8 19.93 -12.56 -36.23
C ILE A 8 19.12 -11.61 -35.36
N ALA A 9 18.09 -12.12 -34.70
CA ALA A 9 17.41 -11.39 -33.64
C ALA A 9 18.42 -11.23 -32.48
N ASN A 10 19.03 -10.05 -32.39
CA ASN A 10 19.76 -9.66 -31.19
C ASN A 10 18.81 -9.82 -29.99
N GLU A 11 19.23 -10.49 -28.91
CA GLU A 11 18.42 -10.62 -27.70
C GLU A 11 18.36 -9.26 -26.97
N VAL A 12 17.49 -8.38 -27.47
CA VAL A 12 17.12 -7.12 -26.81
C VAL A 12 15.87 -7.39 -25.97
N VAL A 13 15.99 -7.21 -24.67
CA VAL A 13 14.87 -7.25 -23.74
C VAL A 13 14.53 -5.81 -23.37
N PHE A 14 13.38 -5.34 -23.84
CA PHE A 14 12.85 -4.01 -23.53
C PHE A 14 11.47 -4.17 -22.85
N ASP A 15 11.47 -4.18 -21.52
CA ASP A 15 10.26 -4.26 -20.71
C ASP A 15 9.82 -2.85 -20.30
N TYR A 16 8.70 -2.39 -20.84
CA TYR A 16 8.14 -1.07 -20.60
C TYR A 16 6.65 -1.17 -20.23
N LEU A 17 6.08 -0.07 -19.73
CA LEU A 17 4.65 0.05 -19.49
C LEU A 17 3.93 0.42 -20.80
N PRO A 18 2.99 -0.40 -21.29
CA PRO A 18 2.26 -0.09 -22.53
C PRO A 18 1.31 1.10 -22.37
N THR A 19 1.08 1.57 -21.14
CA THR A 19 0.15 2.64 -20.83
C THR A 19 0.69 3.51 -19.70
N VAL A 20 0.56 4.83 -19.85
CA VAL A 20 0.96 5.85 -18.88
C VAL A 20 -0.25 6.70 -18.53
N SER A 21 -0.47 6.91 -17.23
CA SER A 21 -1.45 7.89 -16.73
C SER A 21 -0.76 8.90 -15.81
N TYR A 22 -1.45 10.00 -15.54
CA TYR A 22 -0.95 10.97 -14.56
C TYR A 22 -0.81 10.35 -13.15
N ALA A 23 -1.73 9.46 -12.76
CA ALA A 23 -1.63 8.76 -11.48
C ALA A 23 -0.35 7.92 -11.37
N LEU A 24 0.09 7.26 -12.44
CA LEU A 24 1.36 6.53 -12.47
C LEU A 24 2.56 7.46 -12.39
N TYR A 25 2.53 8.56 -13.14
CA TYR A 25 3.57 9.59 -13.12
C TYR A 25 3.75 10.20 -11.71
N GLN A 26 2.65 10.68 -11.11
CA GLN A 26 2.63 11.29 -9.78
C GLN A 26 3.16 10.35 -8.70
N ASN A 27 2.93 9.05 -8.87
CA ASN A 27 3.36 8.02 -7.94
C ASN A 27 4.70 7.37 -8.33
N HIS A 28 5.45 7.99 -9.25
CA HIS A 28 6.79 7.59 -9.66
C HIS A 28 6.92 6.15 -10.17
N VAL A 29 5.90 5.66 -10.88
CA VAL A 29 5.97 4.35 -11.51
C VAL A 29 6.87 4.43 -12.75
N PRO A 30 7.98 3.68 -12.82
CA PRO A 30 8.91 3.73 -13.95
C PRO A 30 8.25 3.20 -15.23
N VAL A 31 8.34 3.99 -16.31
CA VAL A 31 7.82 3.61 -17.63
C VAL A 31 8.66 2.49 -18.25
N ILE A 32 9.98 2.55 -18.10
CA ILE A 32 10.91 1.53 -18.61
C ILE A 32 11.47 0.79 -17.42
N ARG A 33 11.19 -0.52 -17.35
CA ARG A 33 11.51 -1.38 -16.20
C ARG A 33 12.84 -2.09 -16.40
N THR A 34 13.00 -2.73 -17.55
CA THR A 34 14.22 -3.46 -17.90
C THR A 34 14.63 -3.13 -19.31
N LEU A 35 15.91 -2.82 -19.47
CA LEU A 35 16.60 -2.81 -20.74
C LEU A 35 17.79 -3.74 -20.60
N SER A 36 17.85 -4.80 -21.39
CA SER A 36 19.01 -5.68 -21.44
C SER A 36 19.36 -5.93 -22.90
N ILE A 37 20.61 -5.69 -23.23
CA ILE A 37 21.13 -5.86 -24.59
C ILE A 37 22.27 -6.85 -24.51
N ARG A 38 22.12 -7.97 -25.22
CA ARG A 38 23.17 -9.00 -25.31
C ARG A 38 23.84 -8.95 -26.68
N ASN A 39 25.17 -8.92 -26.68
CA ASN A 39 25.94 -9.08 -27.92
C ASN A 39 25.97 -10.56 -28.30
N THR A 40 25.15 -10.96 -29.27
CA THR A 40 25.09 -12.34 -29.79
C THR A 40 26.10 -12.61 -30.91
N THR A 41 26.89 -11.61 -31.30
CA THR A 41 27.87 -11.72 -32.38
C THR A 41 29.23 -12.15 -31.85
N ASP A 42 30.05 -12.75 -32.73
CA ASP A 42 31.44 -13.11 -32.41
C ASP A 42 32.40 -11.89 -32.40
N LYS A 43 31.87 -10.68 -32.62
CA LYS A 43 32.64 -9.44 -32.66
C LYS A 43 32.29 -8.55 -31.49
N GLU A 44 33.30 -7.85 -30.99
CA GLU A 44 33.11 -6.79 -30.02
C GLU A 44 32.29 -5.63 -30.60
N TRP A 45 31.37 -5.08 -29.79
CA TRP A 45 30.72 -3.80 -30.07
C TRP A 45 31.41 -2.71 -29.27
N ALA A 46 32.16 -1.83 -29.93
CA ALA A 46 32.74 -0.66 -29.29
C ALA A 46 31.81 0.56 -29.44
N ASN A 47 31.92 1.51 -28.50
CA ASN A 47 31.16 2.75 -28.44
C ASN A 47 29.65 2.53 -28.65
N LEU A 48 29.06 1.67 -27.81
CA LEU A 48 27.64 1.36 -27.89
C LEU A 48 26.84 2.57 -27.36
N THR A 49 26.00 3.12 -28.23
CA THR A 49 25.02 4.16 -27.89
C THR A 49 23.62 3.58 -28.04
N ILE A 50 22.82 3.75 -27.00
CA ILE A 50 21.42 3.31 -26.97
C ILE A 50 20.57 4.55 -26.76
N LYS A 51 19.65 4.79 -27.68
CA LYS A 51 18.79 5.97 -27.68
C LYS A 51 17.32 5.53 -27.65
N ILE A 52 16.55 6.13 -26.75
CA ILE A 52 15.10 5.95 -26.65
C ILE A 52 14.46 7.30 -26.91
N GLU A 53 13.79 7.44 -28.06
CA GLU A 53 13.17 8.69 -28.51
C GLU A 53 11.65 8.57 -28.48
N PRO A 54 10.93 9.44 -27.75
CA PRO A 54 9.48 9.51 -27.84
C PRO A 54 9.05 10.14 -29.17
N SER A 55 7.91 9.71 -29.71
CA SER A 55 7.33 10.29 -30.93
C SER A 55 6.80 11.71 -30.76
N ASP A 56 6.45 12.09 -29.53
CA ASP A 56 5.84 13.36 -29.16
C ASP A 56 6.48 13.91 -27.87
N ASP A 57 6.14 15.14 -27.49
CA ASP A 57 6.75 15.88 -26.36
C ASP A 57 6.36 15.37 -24.96
N PHE A 58 5.85 14.13 -24.85
CA PHE A 58 5.43 13.53 -23.58
C PHE A 58 6.60 13.12 -22.68
N ALA A 59 7.82 13.08 -23.22
CA ALA A 59 9.03 12.73 -22.48
C ALA A 59 10.30 13.34 -23.08
N GLU A 60 11.38 13.39 -22.30
CA GLU A 60 12.73 13.68 -22.81
C GLU A 60 13.35 12.43 -23.46
N ALA A 61 14.05 12.59 -24.58
CA ALA A 61 14.84 11.50 -25.17
C ALA A 61 15.92 11.03 -24.18
N LEU A 62 16.08 9.71 -24.05
CA LEU A 62 17.07 9.10 -23.17
C LEU A 62 18.21 8.51 -24.01
N GLU A 63 19.44 8.85 -23.66
CA GLU A 63 20.65 8.31 -24.30
C GLU A 63 21.54 7.65 -23.24
N LEU A 64 21.93 6.40 -23.50
CA LEU A 64 22.80 5.59 -22.64
C LEU A 64 24.02 5.18 -23.45
N HIS A 65 25.18 5.13 -22.77
CA HIS A 65 26.45 4.81 -23.40
C HIS A 65 27.19 3.73 -22.63
N THR A 66 27.85 2.83 -23.37
CA THR A 66 28.89 1.96 -22.84
C THR A 66 30.06 1.89 -23.82
N GLU A 67 31.28 1.94 -23.30
CA GLU A 67 32.49 1.99 -24.13
C GLU A 67 32.67 0.71 -24.96
N GLN A 68 32.29 -0.44 -24.40
CA GLN A 68 32.54 -1.74 -25.00
C GLN A 68 31.52 -2.78 -24.53
N LEU A 69 31.12 -3.68 -25.43
CA LEU A 69 30.36 -4.88 -25.13
C LEU A 69 30.99 -6.08 -25.87
N LEU A 70 31.66 -6.94 -25.09
CA LEU A 70 32.34 -8.13 -25.58
C LEU A 70 31.35 -9.17 -26.18
N PRO A 71 31.82 -10.07 -27.06
CA PRO A 71 31.02 -11.21 -27.53
C PRO A 71 30.40 -12.00 -26.38
N GLY A 72 29.09 -12.23 -26.45
CA GLY A 72 28.31 -12.91 -25.41
C GLY A 72 28.02 -12.07 -24.16
N GLY A 73 28.57 -10.86 -24.04
CA GLY A 73 28.35 -9.95 -22.93
C GLY A 73 26.97 -9.30 -22.94
N THR A 74 26.52 -8.87 -21.77
CA THR A 74 25.22 -8.22 -21.56
C THR A 74 25.42 -6.84 -20.96
N PHE A 75 24.80 -5.83 -21.59
CA PHE A 75 24.64 -4.50 -21.02
C PHE A 75 23.24 -4.39 -20.40
N GLN A 76 23.19 -4.11 -19.11
CA GLN A 76 21.94 -3.90 -18.38
C GLN A 76 22.14 -2.76 -17.37
N PRO A 77 21.62 -1.55 -17.63
CA PRO A 77 21.72 -0.43 -16.69
C PRO A 77 20.90 -0.75 -15.43
N GLU A 78 21.46 -0.45 -14.25
CA GLU A 78 20.78 -0.66 -12.97
C GLU A 78 19.58 0.30 -12.78
N ILE A 79 19.66 1.52 -13.32
CA ILE A 79 18.62 2.55 -13.19
C ILE A 79 18.37 3.20 -14.56
N ILE A 80 17.11 3.19 -15.01
CA ILE A 80 16.67 3.82 -16.26
C ILE A 80 15.82 5.04 -15.92
N ARG A 81 16.35 6.25 -16.13
CA ARG A 81 15.66 7.51 -15.82
C ARG A 81 14.98 8.09 -17.05
N PHE A 82 13.86 7.49 -17.44
CA PHE A 82 13.02 8.04 -18.50
C PHE A 82 12.11 9.15 -17.94
N LYS A 83 12.39 10.40 -18.29
CA LYS A 83 11.70 11.56 -17.72
C LYS A 83 10.49 11.94 -18.54
N LEU A 84 9.31 11.76 -17.96
CA LEU A 84 8.05 12.23 -18.52
C LEU A 84 7.90 13.75 -18.33
N ASN A 85 7.27 14.40 -19.30
CA ASN A 85 6.90 15.81 -19.24
C ASN A 85 5.57 15.97 -18.48
N PRO A 86 5.57 16.47 -17.23
CA PRO A 86 4.34 16.59 -16.44
C PRO A 86 3.27 17.44 -17.13
N VAL A 87 3.68 18.55 -17.76
CA VAL A 87 2.77 19.50 -18.42
C VAL A 87 2.01 18.83 -19.54
N PHE A 88 2.71 18.02 -20.32
CA PHE A 88 2.09 17.24 -21.38
C PHE A 88 1.10 16.24 -20.79
N ILE A 89 1.52 15.41 -19.83
CA ILE A 89 0.69 14.32 -19.29
C ILE A 89 -0.57 14.86 -18.59
N TYR A 90 -0.46 15.89 -17.74
CA TYR A 90 -1.65 16.42 -17.06
C TYR A 90 -2.55 17.22 -18.00
N SER A 91 -2.08 17.69 -19.16
CA SER A 91 -2.91 18.44 -20.11
C SER A 91 -3.86 17.56 -20.90
N LEU A 92 -3.60 16.24 -20.95
CA LEU A 92 -4.40 15.29 -21.71
C LEU A 92 -5.85 15.27 -21.22
N THR A 93 -6.76 15.44 -22.18
CA THR A 93 -8.21 15.38 -21.99
C THR A 93 -8.81 14.10 -22.54
N GLU A 94 -8.14 13.50 -23.51
CA GLU A 94 -8.49 12.22 -24.14
C GLU A 94 -7.25 11.33 -24.23
N LYS A 95 -7.49 10.03 -24.36
CA LYS A 95 -6.43 9.04 -24.62
C LYS A 95 -5.75 9.34 -25.96
N MET A 96 -4.43 9.26 -26.00
CA MET A 96 -3.65 9.28 -27.23
C MET A 96 -2.68 8.10 -27.29
N THR A 97 -2.39 7.61 -28.49
CA THR A 97 -1.37 6.59 -28.72
C THR A 97 -0.14 7.27 -29.29
N ALA A 98 1.00 7.03 -28.66
CA ALA A 98 2.32 7.50 -29.05
C ALA A 98 3.25 6.30 -29.23
N SER A 99 4.53 6.53 -29.54
CA SER A 99 5.52 5.46 -29.65
C SER A 99 6.87 5.86 -29.04
N LEU A 100 7.64 4.85 -28.67
CA LEU A 100 9.03 4.93 -28.23
C LEU A 100 9.91 4.23 -29.26
N LYS A 101 10.80 4.99 -29.91
CA LYS A 101 11.80 4.43 -30.80
C LYS A 101 13.07 4.07 -30.03
N LEU A 102 13.38 2.78 -29.95
CA LEU A 102 14.64 2.27 -29.43
C LEU A 102 15.64 2.11 -30.58
N SER A 103 16.77 2.81 -30.52
CA SER A 103 17.86 2.72 -31.49
C SER A 103 19.16 2.31 -30.79
N ILE A 104 19.79 1.24 -31.28
CA ILE A 104 21.07 0.73 -30.75
C ILE A 104 22.12 0.87 -31.85
N ARG A 105 23.22 1.58 -31.55
CA ARG A 105 24.33 1.81 -32.46
C ARG A 105 25.66 1.40 -31.83
N ALA A 106 26.50 0.69 -32.57
CA ALA A 106 27.87 0.34 -32.20
C ALA A 106 28.85 0.91 -33.23
N ASP A 107 29.89 1.61 -32.79
CA ASP A 107 30.85 2.33 -33.65
C ASP A 107 30.17 3.19 -34.73
N GLY A 108 29.05 3.84 -34.37
CA GLY A 108 28.26 4.66 -35.29
C GLY A 108 27.43 3.89 -36.32
N LYS A 109 27.49 2.55 -36.33
CA LYS A 109 26.64 1.71 -37.18
C LYS A 109 25.40 1.26 -36.43
N GLU A 110 24.27 1.27 -37.11
CA GLU A 110 23.01 0.80 -36.56
C GLU A 110 23.01 -0.73 -36.43
N VAL A 111 22.71 -1.21 -35.22
CA VAL A 111 22.64 -2.64 -34.86
C VAL A 111 21.19 -3.10 -34.84
N CYS A 112 20.30 -2.29 -34.26
CA CYS A 112 18.88 -2.59 -34.10
C CYS A 112 18.11 -1.28 -33.93
N THR A 113 16.95 -1.20 -34.55
CA THR A 113 15.98 -0.12 -34.36
C THR A 113 14.59 -0.75 -34.27
N GLU A 114 13.86 -0.49 -33.19
CA GLU A 114 12.51 -1.00 -32.95
C GLU A 114 11.62 0.13 -32.45
N ASP A 115 10.34 0.09 -32.84
CA ASP A 115 9.32 1.05 -32.41
C ASP A 115 8.31 0.34 -31.49
N TYR A 116 8.03 0.96 -30.34
CA TYR A 116 7.15 0.41 -29.30
C TYR A 116 5.97 1.34 -29.04
N ASP A 117 4.74 0.85 -29.23
CA ASP A 117 3.54 1.63 -28.97
C ASP A 117 3.33 1.88 -27.48
N ILE A 118 2.89 3.08 -27.13
CA ILE A 118 2.55 3.47 -25.76
C ILE A 118 1.29 4.34 -25.73
N ASP A 119 0.35 3.97 -24.87
CA ASP A 119 -0.88 4.73 -24.67
C ASP A 119 -0.72 5.75 -23.55
N LEU A 120 -0.99 7.02 -23.83
CA LEU A 120 -1.03 8.09 -22.85
C LEU A 120 -2.50 8.38 -22.51
N LEU A 121 -2.88 8.13 -21.26
CA LEU A 121 -4.26 8.25 -20.81
C LEU A 121 -4.60 9.70 -20.42
N ALA A 122 -5.89 10.02 -20.50
CA ALA A 122 -6.39 11.27 -19.96
C ALA A 122 -6.12 11.37 -18.45
N TYR A 123 -6.03 12.60 -17.94
CA TYR A 123 -5.78 12.88 -16.52
C TYR A 123 -6.68 12.13 -15.54
N ASP A 124 -7.96 12.02 -15.89
CA ASP A 124 -9.04 11.43 -15.11
C ASP A 124 -9.33 9.97 -15.50
N GLN A 125 -8.39 9.29 -16.17
CA GLN A 125 -8.57 7.91 -16.59
C GLN A 125 -7.76 6.95 -15.71
N TRP A 126 -8.47 6.02 -15.10
CA TRP A 126 -7.88 4.92 -14.34
C TRP A 126 -7.55 3.76 -15.29
N LEU A 127 -6.39 3.12 -15.09
CA LEU A 127 -5.89 2.01 -15.92
C LEU A 127 -6.68 0.69 -15.77
N GLY A 128 -7.61 0.63 -14.81
CA GLY A 128 -8.35 -0.58 -14.51
C GLY A 128 -7.53 -1.59 -13.73
N LYS A 129 -8.04 -2.82 -13.65
CA LYS A 129 -7.48 -3.87 -12.78
C LYS A 129 -6.18 -4.52 -13.25
N SER A 130 -5.76 -4.29 -14.50
CA SER A 130 -4.62 -4.99 -15.10
C SER A 130 -3.25 -4.40 -14.73
N ILE A 131 -3.19 -3.12 -14.35
CA ILE A 131 -1.93 -2.42 -14.07
C ILE A 131 -2.10 -1.66 -12.73
N LEU A 132 -1.48 -2.18 -11.67
CA LEU A 132 -1.45 -1.61 -10.32
C LEU A 132 -2.84 -1.20 -9.77
N PRO A 133 -3.66 -2.16 -9.31
CA PRO A 133 -4.98 -1.87 -8.74
C PRO A 133 -4.98 -0.78 -7.66
N GLU A 134 -3.94 -0.75 -6.82
CA GLU A 134 -3.74 0.23 -5.75
C GLU A 134 -3.68 1.69 -6.24
N MET A 135 -3.40 1.93 -7.54
CA MET A 135 -3.41 3.28 -8.12
C MET A 135 -4.79 3.94 -8.07
N LEU A 136 -5.86 3.16 -7.88
CA LEU A 136 -7.20 3.71 -7.65
C LEU A 136 -7.24 4.59 -6.38
N SER A 137 -6.40 4.30 -5.38
CA SER A 137 -6.25 5.14 -4.18
C SER A 137 -5.79 6.56 -4.50
N ALA A 138 -5.13 6.82 -5.64
CA ALA A 138 -4.79 8.17 -6.06
C ALA A 138 -6.04 9.01 -6.39
N PHE A 139 -7.14 8.37 -6.78
CA PHE A 139 -8.41 9.05 -7.07
C PHE A 139 -9.23 9.35 -5.79
N VAL A 140 -8.77 8.89 -4.63
CA VAL A 140 -9.25 9.35 -3.33
C VAL A 140 -8.51 10.64 -2.99
N MET A 141 -9.23 11.76 -3.02
CA MET A 141 -8.68 13.12 -2.98
C MET A 141 -9.21 13.87 -1.74
N PRO A 142 -8.60 13.67 -0.55
CA PRO A 142 -9.13 14.19 0.72
C PRO A 142 -8.97 15.70 0.88
N ASN A 143 -8.05 16.32 0.13
CA ASN A 143 -7.72 17.74 0.25
C ASN A 143 -8.55 18.64 -0.68
N LEU A 144 -9.60 18.11 -1.31
CA LEU A 144 -10.48 18.85 -2.20
C LEU A 144 -11.29 19.91 -1.43
N PRO A 145 -11.23 21.20 -1.81
CA PRO A 145 -12.02 22.26 -1.18
C PRO A 145 -13.54 22.00 -1.22
N GLU A 146 -14.02 21.34 -2.26
CA GLU A 146 -15.42 21.00 -2.49
C GLU A 146 -15.97 20.01 -1.45
N LEU A 147 -15.11 19.31 -0.70
CA LEU A 147 -15.54 18.41 0.38
C LEU A 147 -15.89 19.19 1.65
N VAL A 148 -15.31 20.38 1.87
CA VAL A 148 -15.51 21.16 3.11
C VAL A 148 -16.99 21.41 3.43
N PRO A 149 -17.85 21.83 2.48
CA PRO A 149 -19.29 21.97 2.75
C PRO A 149 -19.97 20.66 3.15
N ILE A 150 -19.53 19.51 2.62
CA ILE A 150 -20.07 18.19 2.96
C ILE A 150 -19.67 17.82 4.39
N LEU A 151 -18.39 17.97 4.71
CA LEU A 151 -17.87 17.70 6.06
C LEU A 151 -18.54 18.58 7.12
N LYS A 152 -18.80 19.86 6.81
CA LYS A 152 -19.56 20.75 7.70
C LYS A 152 -21.01 20.29 7.89
N SER A 153 -21.69 19.82 6.84
CA SER A 153 -23.04 19.26 6.96
C SER A 153 -23.02 17.98 7.81
N ALA A 154 -22.07 17.07 7.55
CA ALA A 154 -21.89 15.85 8.33
C ALA A 154 -21.65 16.14 9.82
N ALA A 155 -20.77 17.10 10.15
CA ALA A 155 -20.54 17.55 11.52
C ALA A 155 -21.81 18.09 12.19
N SER A 156 -22.62 18.87 11.46
CA SER A 156 -23.90 19.40 11.94
C SER A 156 -24.92 18.29 12.23
N ILE A 157 -25.04 17.32 11.32
CA ILE A 157 -25.90 16.15 11.49
C ILE A 157 -25.46 15.31 12.69
N LEU A 158 -24.16 15.04 12.80
CA LEU A 158 -23.56 14.29 13.91
C LEU A 158 -23.80 14.98 15.26
N GLY A 159 -23.65 16.31 15.30
CA GLY A 159 -23.93 17.12 16.48
C GLY A 159 -25.37 16.97 16.96
N LYS A 160 -26.35 16.96 16.04
CA LYS A 160 -27.76 16.73 16.38
C LYS A 160 -28.04 15.32 16.92
N TRP A 161 -27.27 14.32 16.50
CA TRP A 161 -27.45 12.92 16.93
C TRP A 161 -26.72 12.56 18.22
N THR A 162 -25.67 13.30 18.58
CA THR A 162 -24.71 12.88 19.62
C THR A 162 -24.31 13.99 20.58
N ASP A 163 -24.84 15.20 20.42
CA ASP A 163 -24.45 16.42 21.13
C ASP A 163 -22.96 16.78 20.98
N ASN A 164 -22.26 16.16 20.03
CA ASN A 164 -20.85 16.41 19.71
C ASN A 164 -20.64 16.39 18.19
N SER A 165 -20.33 17.54 17.60
CA SER A 165 -20.11 17.70 16.15
C SER A 165 -18.68 17.40 15.69
N ALA A 166 -17.75 17.04 16.59
CA ALA A 166 -16.36 16.83 16.23
C ALA A 166 -16.21 15.61 15.30
N LEU A 167 -15.53 15.83 14.16
CA LEU A 167 -15.04 14.78 13.28
C LEU A 167 -13.60 14.49 13.70
N ASN A 168 -13.44 13.53 14.60
CA ASN A 168 -12.21 13.36 15.38
C ASN A 168 -11.59 11.97 15.17
N ASP A 169 -11.47 11.57 13.90
CA ASP A 169 -10.78 10.35 13.49
C ASP A 169 -11.23 9.12 14.32
N TYR A 170 -10.29 8.47 15.01
CA TYR A 170 -10.44 7.37 15.94
C TYR A 170 -10.18 7.74 17.41
N GLN A 171 -9.96 9.02 17.76
CA GLN A 171 -9.64 9.49 19.12
C GLN A 171 -10.60 8.98 20.21
N SER A 172 -11.87 8.78 19.87
CA SER A 172 -12.87 8.27 20.83
C SER A 172 -12.68 6.79 21.20
N GLN A 173 -11.89 6.04 20.41
CA GLN A 173 -11.72 4.58 20.49
C GLN A 173 -13.05 3.82 20.58
N ASN A 174 -14.10 4.37 19.95
CA ASN A 174 -15.45 3.84 20.01
C ASN A 174 -15.97 3.57 18.59
N PRO A 175 -16.08 2.29 18.18
CA PRO A 175 -16.62 1.91 16.87
C PRO A 175 -18.01 2.48 16.56
N ASP A 176 -18.88 2.62 17.57
CA ASP A 176 -20.21 3.21 17.40
C ASP A 176 -20.13 4.72 17.07
N ARG A 177 -19.15 5.43 17.64
CA ARG A 177 -18.88 6.82 17.28
C ARG A 177 -18.46 6.93 15.82
N VAL A 178 -17.54 6.08 15.38
CA VAL A 178 -17.08 6.06 13.97
C VAL A 178 -18.23 5.70 13.03
N LYS A 179 -19.06 4.71 13.38
CA LYS A 179 -20.28 4.37 12.63
C LYS A 179 -21.20 5.57 12.48
N LYS A 180 -21.41 6.37 13.53
CA LYS A 180 -22.23 7.59 13.46
C LYS A 180 -21.60 8.69 12.61
N GLN A 181 -20.26 8.82 12.62
CA GLN A 181 -19.54 9.72 11.70
C GLN A 181 -19.80 9.34 10.24
N MET A 182 -19.66 8.05 9.92
CA MET A 182 -19.96 7.51 8.58
C MET A 182 -21.43 7.73 8.18
N ALA A 183 -22.38 7.48 9.10
CA ALA A 183 -23.80 7.68 8.86
C ALA A 183 -24.16 9.16 8.61
N ALA A 184 -23.54 10.09 9.35
CA ALA A 184 -23.75 11.51 9.17
C ALA A 184 -23.19 11.99 7.83
N LEU A 185 -22.04 11.46 7.41
CA LEU A 185 -21.47 11.70 6.09
C LEU A 185 -22.37 11.17 4.97
N TYR A 186 -22.92 9.96 5.13
CA TYR A 186 -23.86 9.37 4.18
C TYR A 186 -25.08 10.28 3.96
N ALA A 187 -25.66 10.78 5.06
CA ALA A 187 -26.78 11.72 4.99
C ALA A 187 -26.39 13.03 4.29
N ALA A 188 -25.22 13.60 4.60
CA ALA A 188 -24.73 14.83 3.99
C ALA A 188 -24.48 14.71 2.48
N ILE A 189 -23.99 13.56 2.00
CA ILE A 189 -23.82 13.30 0.56
C ILE A 189 -25.17 13.08 -0.11
N LYS A 190 -26.11 12.37 0.54
CA LYS A 190 -27.46 12.17 0.02
C LYS A 190 -28.21 13.49 -0.24
N GLU A 191 -27.98 14.51 0.59
CA GLU A 191 -28.51 15.87 0.40
C GLU A 191 -28.00 16.57 -0.88
N LYS A 192 -26.94 16.07 -1.52
CA LYS A 192 -26.43 16.59 -2.80
C LYS A 192 -27.23 16.15 -4.01
N ASN A 193 -28.18 15.22 -3.86
CA ASN A 193 -29.06 14.73 -4.93
C ASN A 193 -28.28 14.33 -6.21
N ILE A 194 -27.22 13.54 -6.04
CA ILE A 194 -26.38 13.10 -7.17
C ILE A 194 -27.15 12.04 -7.96
N THR A 195 -27.41 12.30 -9.24
CA THR A 195 -28.08 11.36 -10.14
C THR A 195 -27.10 10.28 -10.60
N TYR A 196 -27.56 9.01 -10.62
CA TYR A 196 -26.73 7.91 -11.12
C TYR A 196 -26.53 8.02 -12.64
N CYS A 197 -25.27 8.03 -13.10
CA CYS A 197 -24.92 8.13 -14.52
C CYS A 197 -23.85 7.11 -14.88
N SER A 198 -24.25 5.99 -15.50
CA SER A 198 -23.32 4.99 -16.03
C SER A 198 -22.43 5.60 -17.11
N VAL A 199 -21.13 5.38 -17.00
CA VAL A 199 -20.20 5.70 -18.08
C VAL A 199 -20.33 4.61 -19.15
N PRO A 200 -20.39 4.93 -20.45
CA PRO A 200 -20.35 3.92 -21.49
C PRO A 200 -19.11 3.03 -21.32
N ALA A 201 -19.23 1.73 -21.60
CA ALA A 201 -18.05 0.86 -21.63
C ALA A 201 -17.00 1.51 -22.54
N SER A 202 -15.82 1.84 -22.00
CA SER A 202 -14.73 2.39 -22.78
C SER A 202 -14.39 1.40 -23.89
N PHE A 203 -14.60 1.79 -25.14
CA PHE A 203 -14.27 0.97 -26.30
C PHE A 203 -12.74 0.80 -26.34
N GLY A 204 -12.24 -0.41 -26.08
CA GLY A 204 -10.84 -0.77 -26.26
C GLY A 204 -10.01 -0.94 -24.98
N GLY A 205 -10.41 -1.89 -24.10
CA GLY A 205 -9.52 -2.61 -23.18
C GLY A 205 -8.75 -1.81 -22.12
N ALA A 206 -8.86 -2.26 -20.85
CA ALA A 206 -8.12 -1.79 -19.66
C ALA A 206 -8.29 -0.30 -19.32
N GLY A 207 -9.27 -0.02 -18.45
CA GLY A 207 -9.44 1.28 -17.81
C GLY A 207 -10.81 1.90 -18.02
N GLN A 208 -11.10 2.94 -17.24
CA GLN A 208 -12.31 3.74 -17.39
C GLN A 208 -12.02 5.21 -17.05
N ARG A 209 -12.77 6.11 -17.69
CA ARG A 209 -12.85 7.51 -17.25
C ARG A 209 -13.53 7.55 -15.89
N VAL A 210 -12.97 8.33 -14.97
CA VAL A 210 -13.47 8.50 -13.61
C VAL A 210 -13.69 9.98 -13.39
N ARG A 211 -14.96 10.41 -13.27
CA ARG A 211 -15.23 11.76 -12.80
C ARG A 211 -14.68 11.91 -11.39
N LEU A 212 -13.79 12.88 -11.23
CA LEU A 212 -13.22 13.21 -9.94
C LEU A 212 -14.30 13.81 -9.01
N ALA A 213 -14.06 13.75 -7.70
CA ALA A 213 -15.06 14.13 -6.71
C ALA A 213 -15.54 15.59 -6.86
N ASP A 214 -14.66 16.52 -7.26
CA ASP A 214 -15.03 17.90 -7.62
C ASP A 214 -16.01 17.95 -8.80
N THR A 215 -15.78 17.14 -9.83
CA THR A 215 -16.63 17.04 -11.02
C THR A 215 -17.97 16.39 -10.70
N VAL A 216 -17.99 15.34 -9.88
CA VAL A 216 -19.23 14.69 -9.41
C VAL A 216 -20.10 15.69 -8.66
N LEU A 217 -19.49 16.48 -7.76
CA LEU A 217 -20.20 17.49 -6.97
C LEU A 217 -20.67 18.68 -7.82
N ALA A 218 -19.89 19.10 -8.81
CA ALA A 218 -20.24 20.21 -9.69
C ALA A 218 -21.35 19.84 -10.69
N THR A 219 -21.34 18.61 -11.21
CA THR A 219 -22.30 18.16 -12.24
C THR A 219 -23.53 17.48 -11.65
N GLY A 220 -23.46 17.00 -10.40
CA GLY A 220 -24.52 16.20 -9.78
C GLY A 220 -24.69 14.83 -10.40
N MET A 221 -23.67 14.29 -11.07
CA MET A 221 -23.73 12.99 -11.75
C MET A 221 -22.56 12.08 -11.36
N GLY A 222 -22.86 10.83 -11.02
CA GLY A 222 -21.84 9.85 -10.66
C GLY A 222 -22.27 8.40 -10.84
N ASN A 223 -21.33 7.50 -11.14
CA ASN A 223 -21.54 6.04 -11.14
C ASN A 223 -21.13 5.39 -9.80
N CYS A 224 -21.19 4.06 -9.70
CA CYS A 224 -20.86 3.33 -8.47
C CYS A 224 -19.42 3.54 -7.99
N LEU A 225 -18.45 3.57 -8.89
CA LEU A 225 -17.06 3.85 -8.55
C LEU A 225 -16.87 5.30 -8.11
N GLU A 226 -17.41 6.25 -8.86
CA GLU A 226 -17.29 7.69 -8.60
C GLU A 226 -17.93 8.06 -7.25
N MET A 227 -19.09 7.48 -6.93
CA MET A 227 -19.73 7.61 -5.61
C MET A 227 -18.89 6.99 -4.49
N SER A 228 -18.27 5.83 -4.74
CA SER A 228 -17.37 5.18 -3.79
C SER A 228 -16.13 6.03 -3.50
N LEU A 229 -15.53 6.63 -4.53
CA LEU A 229 -14.36 7.50 -4.43
C LEU A 229 -14.69 8.82 -3.72
N LEU A 230 -15.86 9.42 -4.00
CA LEU A 230 -16.33 10.61 -3.29
C LEU A 230 -16.48 10.34 -1.79
N TYR A 231 -17.12 9.23 -1.44
CA TYR A 231 -17.31 8.85 -0.04
C TYR A 231 -15.97 8.54 0.64
N ALA A 232 -15.09 7.77 -0.01
CA ALA A 232 -13.73 7.48 0.47
C ALA A 232 -12.91 8.76 0.69
N SER A 233 -13.03 9.74 -0.21
CA SER A 233 -12.31 11.02 -0.09
C SER A 233 -12.77 11.80 1.13
N CYS A 234 -14.08 11.80 1.42
CA CYS A 234 -14.61 12.40 2.62
C CYS A 234 -14.19 11.65 3.89
N LEU A 235 -14.20 10.31 3.87
CA LEU A 235 -13.74 9.48 4.99
C LEU A 235 -12.28 9.78 5.34
N GLU A 236 -11.39 9.80 4.33
CA GLU A 236 -9.97 10.11 4.52
C GLU A 236 -9.78 11.55 5.02
N ALA A 237 -10.56 12.51 4.50
CA ALA A 237 -10.55 13.89 5.00
C ALA A 237 -11.04 14.03 6.46
N MET A 238 -11.82 13.07 6.95
CA MET A 238 -12.25 12.96 8.35
C MET A 238 -11.24 12.22 9.23
N GLY A 239 -10.13 11.74 8.66
CA GLY A 239 -9.13 10.92 9.35
C GLY A 239 -9.54 9.45 9.53
N LEU A 240 -10.56 8.98 8.82
CA LEU A 240 -10.96 7.57 8.82
C LEU A 240 -10.25 6.83 7.68
N HIS A 241 -10.00 5.54 7.87
CA HIS A 241 -9.27 4.69 6.92
C HIS A 241 -10.23 4.03 5.93
N PRO A 242 -10.32 4.52 4.68
CA PRO A 242 -11.29 4.01 3.71
C PRO A 242 -10.84 2.70 3.08
N ILE A 243 -11.82 1.84 2.80
CA ILE A 243 -11.67 0.61 2.02
C ILE A 243 -12.53 0.72 0.75
N ILE A 244 -11.93 0.49 -0.41
CA ILE A 244 -12.66 0.42 -1.69
C ILE A 244 -12.73 -1.04 -2.10
N VAL A 245 -13.93 -1.54 -2.39
CA VAL A 245 -14.16 -2.92 -2.82
C VAL A 245 -14.63 -2.94 -4.26
N LEU A 246 -14.00 -3.79 -5.07
CA LEU A 246 -14.35 -3.99 -6.47
C LEU A 246 -14.83 -5.43 -6.66
N ILE A 247 -15.98 -5.53 -7.31
CA ILE A 247 -16.55 -6.78 -7.80
C ILE A 247 -16.80 -6.64 -9.31
N LYS A 248 -17.19 -7.71 -9.99
CA LYS A 248 -17.47 -7.68 -11.43
C LYS A 248 -18.51 -6.61 -11.78
N GLY A 249 -18.04 -5.53 -12.40
CA GLY A 249 -18.88 -4.44 -12.91
C GLY A 249 -19.43 -3.49 -11.85
N HIS A 250 -19.00 -3.59 -10.59
CA HIS A 250 -19.51 -2.75 -9.51
C HIS A 250 -18.44 -2.44 -8.47
N ALA A 251 -18.60 -1.31 -7.77
CA ALA A 251 -17.72 -0.88 -6.72
C ALA A 251 -18.52 -0.30 -5.56
N PHE A 252 -18.03 -0.53 -4.35
CA PHE A 252 -18.60 0.00 -3.12
C PHE A 252 -17.48 0.30 -2.12
N VAL A 253 -17.83 0.90 -0.98
CA VAL A 253 -16.86 1.58 -0.12
C VAL A 253 -17.18 1.35 1.35
N GLY A 254 -16.18 1.45 2.20
CA GLY A 254 -16.37 1.49 3.63
C GLY A 254 -15.17 2.06 4.35
N ALA A 255 -15.09 1.79 5.65
CA ALA A 255 -13.96 2.18 6.46
C ALA A 255 -13.77 1.23 7.64
N TRP A 256 -12.57 1.28 8.21
CA TRP A 256 -12.35 0.78 9.55
C TRP A 256 -13.12 1.59 10.58
N LEU A 257 -13.67 0.90 11.58
CA LEU A 257 -14.28 1.49 12.79
C LEU A 257 -13.28 1.63 13.94
N VAL A 258 -12.08 1.08 13.76
CA VAL A 258 -10.93 1.17 14.65
C VAL A 258 -9.73 1.73 13.87
N ASP A 259 -8.74 2.27 14.57
CA ASP A 259 -7.49 2.75 13.96
C ASP A 259 -6.60 1.55 13.57
N ASP A 260 -6.92 0.91 12.44
CA ASP A 260 -6.22 -0.27 11.92
C ASP A 260 -6.09 -0.21 10.39
N THR A 261 -5.27 -1.09 9.81
CA THR A 261 -5.03 -1.27 8.38
C THR A 261 -4.76 -2.73 8.05
N PHE A 262 -5.04 -3.14 6.82
CA PHE A 262 -4.59 -4.45 6.35
C PHE A 262 -3.06 -4.50 6.15
N PRO A 263 -2.44 -5.69 6.22
CA PRO A 263 -1.00 -5.85 5.97
C PRO A 263 -0.57 -5.43 4.56
N ASP A 264 -1.41 -5.67 3.56
CA ASP A 264 -1.17 -5.34 2.16
C ASP A 264 -2.20 -4.32 1.67
N ALA A 265 -1.78 -3.46 0.73
CA ALA A 265 -2.64 -2.41 0.17
C ALA A 265 -3.79 -2.97 -0.67
N VAL A 266 -3.55 -4.09 -1.38
CA VAL A 266 -4.55 -4.77 -2.22
C VAL A 266 -4.67 -6.21 -1.75
N ASN A 267 -5.90 -6.66 -1.59
CA ASN A 267 -6.19 -8.02 -1.14
C ASN A 267 -7.36 -8.58 -1.96
N ASP A 268 -7.27 -9.86 -2.31
CA ASP A 268 -8.24 -10.58 -3.15
C ASP A 268 -9.07 -11.61 -2.35
N ASP A 269 -8.77 -11.83 -1.06
CA ASP A 269 -9.53 -12.72 -0.20
C ASP A 269 -10.71 -11.98 0.49
N PRO A 270 -11.97 -12.24 0.09
CA PRO A 270 -13.15 -11.63 0.73
C PRO A 270 -13.34 -12.09 2.18
N SER A 271 -12.69 -13.17 2.62
CA SER A 271 -12.74 -13.63 4.02
C SER A 271 -12.14 -12.64 5.00
N LEU A 272 -11.20 -11.81 4.55
CA LEU A 272 -10.58 -10.75 5.35
C LEU A 272 -11.61 -9.68 5.73
N LEU A 273 -12.48 -9.30 4.80
CA LEU A 273 -13.54 -8.33 5.04
C LEU A 273 -14.67 -8.94 5.89
N SER A 274 -15.14 -10.14 5.52
CA SER A 274 -16.30 -10.75 6.20
C SER A 274 -16.02 -11.07 7.68
N LYS A 275 -14.78 -11.46 8.04
CA LYS A 275 -14.39 -11.67 9.44
C LYS A 275 -14.42 -10.36 10.25
N ARG A 276 -13.94 -9.25 9.69
CA ARG A 276 -13.89 -7.95 10.38
C ARG A 276 -15.27 -7.30 10.52
N MET A 277 -16.18 -7.58 9.58
CA MET A 277 -17.57 -7.14 9.63
C MET A 277 -18.48 -8.05 10.47
N ALA A 278 -18.00 -9.22 10.91
CA ALA A 278 -18.84 -10.20 11.60
C ALA A 278 -19.43 -9.63 12.90
N SER A 279 -20.67 -10.02 13.20
CA SER A 279 -21.35 -9.60 14.43
C SER A 279 -20.55 -10.05 15.66
N GLY A 280 -20.23 -9.09 16.53
CA GLY A 280 -19.38 -9.29 17.70
C GLY A 280 -17.93 -8.84 17.51
N ILE A 281 -17.47 -8.64 16.27
CA ILE A 281 -16.18 -8.03 15.95
C ILE A 281 -16.40 -6.56 15.58
N ASN A 282 -17.19 -6.28 14.54
CA ASN A 282 -17.55 -4.92 14.10
C ASN A 282 -16.36 -3.94 14.03
N GLU A 283 -15.22 -4.40 13.50
CA GLU A 283 -14.02 -3.59 13.33
C GLU A 283 -14.06 -2.76 12.04
N MET A 284 -14.98 -3.10 11.13
CA MET A 284 -15.14 -2.46 9.83
C MET A 284 -16.60 -2.43 9.40
N LEU A 285 -16.94 -1.48 8.53
CA LEU A 285 -18.22 -1.44 7.83
C LEU A 285 -18.02 -1.09 6.35
N LEU A 286 -18.83 -1.72 5.51
CA LEU A 286 -18.97 -1.43 4.08
C LEU A 286 -20.38 -0.93 3.81
N ILE A 287 -20.55 -0.05 2.83
CA ILE A 287 -21.82 0.54 2.41
C ILE A 287 -21.93 0.53 0.88
N GLU A 288 -23.16 0.33 0.40
CA GLU A 288 -23.50 0.50 -1.00
C GLU A 288 -23.54 2.00 -1.32
N ALA A 289 -22.51 2.53 -1.98
CA ALA A 289 -22.40 3.97 -2.22
C ALA A 289 -23.53 4.50 -3.14
N THR A 290 -24.05 3.66 -4.03
CA THR A 290 -25.15 4.05 -4.93
C THR A 290 -26.47 4.25 -4.20
N ALA A 291 -26.60 3.77 -2.96
CA ALA A 291 -27.73 4.01 -2.09
C ALA A 291 -27.91 5.51 -1.73
N MET A 292 -26.85 6.32 -1.92
CA MET A 292 -26.88 7.77 -1.74
C MET A 292 -27.40 8.54 -2.97
N ASN A 293 -27.56 7.89 -4.14
CA ASN A 293 -28.01 8.58 -5.34
C ASN A 293 -29.45 9.09 -5.22
N GLU A 294 -29.76 10.10 -6.02
CA GLU A 294 -31.10 10.68 -6.12
C GLU A 294 -32.17 9.61 -6.42
N GLY A 295 -33.33 9.73 -5.79
CA GLY A 295 -34.45 8.79 -5.94
C GLY A 295 -34.33 7.52 -5.09
N GLN A 296 -33.18 7.28 -4.46
CA GLN A 296 -32.99 6.15 -3.56
C GLN A 296 -33.52 6.48 -2.14
N THR A 297 -34.30 5.56 -1.57
CA THR A 297 -34.84 5.67 -0.21
C THR A 297 -34.08 4.94 0.93
N PRO A 298 -33.02 4.13 0.71
CA PRO A 298 -32.40 3.35 1.79
C PRO A 298 -31.74 4.25 2.84
N THR A 299 -31.86 3.82 4.08
CA THR A 299 -31.14 4.36 5.23
C THR A 299 -29.66 3.94 5.21
N PHE A 300 -28.86 4.47 6.13
CA PHE A 300 -27.46 4.05 6.26
C PHE A 300 -27.32 2.56 6.59
N ASP A 301 -28.16 2.03 7.49
CA ASP A 301 -28.13 0.61 7.83
C ASP A 301 -28.61 -0.28 6.66
N ASP A 302 -29.56 0.19 5.85
CA ASP A 302 -29.95 -0.50 4.61
C ASP A 302 -28.78 -0.54 3.61
N ALA A 303 -28.04 0.56 3.47
CA ALA A 303 -26.85 0.62 2.62
C ALA A 303 -25.74 -0.34 3.08
N ILE A 304 -25.59 -0.57 4.39
CA ILE A 304 -24.70 -1.61 4.93
C ILE A 304 -25.19 -2.99 4.51
N GLN A 305 -26.48 -3.29 4.67
CA GLN A 305 -27.03 -4.60 4.28
C GLN A 305 -26.88 -4.86 2.78
N LEU A 306 -27.09 -3.84 1.94
CA LEU A 306 -26.86 -3.93 0.50
C LEU A 306 -25.41 -4.28 0.18
N ALA A 307 -24.44 -3.69 0.87
CA ALA A 307 -23.02 -4.04 0.70
C ALA A 307 -22.71 -5.48 1.12
N VAL A 308 -23.25 -5.92 2.26
CA VAL A 308 -23.07 -7.29 2.76
C VAL A 308 -23.66 -8.32 1.79
N ASN A 309 -24.77 -8.02 1.14
CA ASN A 309 -25.42 -8.92 0.18
C ASN A 309 -24.53 -9.24 -1.04
N HIS A 310 -23.61 -8.35 -1.42
CA HIS A 310 -22.65 -8.62 -2.51
C HIS A 310 -21.70 -9.79 -2.18
N PHE A 311 -21.48 -10.09 -0.90
CA PHE A 311 -20.65 -11.23 -0.47
C PHE A 311 -21.37 -12.58 -0.58
N ALA A 312 -22.65 -12.61 -0.97
CA ALA A 312 -23.35 -13.86 -1.25
C ALA A 312 -22.78 -14.58 -2.50
N ASP A 313 -22.25 -13.82 -3.46
CA ASP A 313 -21.56 -14.35 -4.65
C ASP A 313 -20.06 -14.04 -4.59
N LEU A 314 -19.31 -14.91 -3.91
CA LEU A 314 -17.86 -14.80 -3.80
C LEU A 314 -17.13 -14.92 -5.15
N LEU A 315 -17.75 -15.50 -6.18
CA LEU A 315 -17.15 -15.61 -7.52
C LEU A 315 -17.16 -14.27 -8.28
N ALA A 316 -17.95 -13.30 -7.82
CA ALA A 316 -17.97 -11.96 -8.36
C ALA A 316 -16.90 -11.05 -7.74
N PHE A 317 -16.27 -11.46 -6.62
CA PHE A 317 -15.25 -10.68 -5.93
C PHE A 317 -13.98 -10.58 -6.77
N ASP A 318 -13.52 -9.35 -7.03
CA ASP A 318 -12.25 -9.11 -7.72
C ASP A 318 -11.15 -8.83 -6.68
N TYR A 319 -11.23 -7.72 -5.94
CA TYR A 319 -10.28 -7.35 -4.87
C TYR A 319 -10.80 -6.14 -4.06
N PHE A 320 -10.13 -5.84 -2.96
CA PHE A 320 -10.31 -4.61 -2.21
C PHE A 320 -8.98 -3.88 -1.99
N ILE A 321 -9.07 -2.58 -1.79
CA ILE A 321 -7.95 -1.67 -1.58
C ILE A 321 -8.12 -0.99 -0.23
N ASP A 322 -7.11 -1.12 0.62
CA ASP A 322 -6.95 -0.29 1.82
C ASP A 322 -6.22 1.00 1.44
N VAL A 323 -6.98 2.11 1.45
CA VAL A 323 -6.50 3.40 0.95
C VAL A 323 -5.46 3.98 1.92
N HIS A 324 -5.65 3.82 3.22
CA HIS A 324 -4.69 4.31 4.20
C HIS A 324 -3.38 3.52 4.12
N ARG A 325 -3.46 2.18 4.01
CA ARG A 325 -2.29 1.32 3.78
C ARG A 325 -1.56 1.66 2.48
N SER A 326 -2.31 2.01 1.43
CA SER A 326 -1.78 2.47 0.13
C SER A 326 -0.91 3.73 0.28
N ARG A 327 -1.24 4.65 1.21
CA ARG A 327 -0.45 5.87 1.46
C ARG A 327 0.95 5.54 1.95
N PHE A 328 1.10 4.53 2.80
CA PHE A 328 2.41 4.10 3.30
C PHE A 328 3.31 3.53 2.20
N SER A 329 2.72 3.01 1.12
CA SER A 329 3.44 2.61 -0.09
C SER A 329 3.73 3.78 -1.03
N GLY A 330 3.63 5.02 -0.55
CA GLY A 330 3.91 6.24 -1.29
C GLY A 330 2.84 6.64 -2.30
N ILE A 331 1.62 6.07 -2.24
CA ILE A 331 0.54 6.44 -3.16
C ILE A 331 -0.09 7.75 -2.71
N ARG A 332 0.20 8.83 -3.43
CA ARG A 332 -0.33 10.16 -3.19
C ARG A 332 -1.63 10.38 -3.96
N PRO A 333 -2.59 11.13 -3.40
CA PRO A 333 -3.75 11.61 -4.12
C PRO A 333 -3.36 12.35 -5.40
N MET A 334 -4.24 12.32 -6.40
CA MET A 334 -4.10 13.18 -7.55
C MET A 334 -4.27 14.64 -7.10
N PRO A 335 -3.40 15.55 -7.57
CA PRO A 335 -3.55 16.97 -7.36
C PRO A 335 -4.80 17.53 -8.07
N LEU A 336 -5.11 18.81 -7.87
CA LEU A 336 -6.16 19.49 -8.61
C LEU A 336 -5.58 20.20 -9.83
N ARG A 337 -6.33 20.24 -10.93
CA ARG A 337 -6.01 21.10 -12.08
C ARG A 337 -7.16 22.04 -12.36
N LYS A 338 -6.85 23.29 -12.68
CA LYS A 338 -7.82 24.28 -13.13
C LYS A 338 -7.51 24.71 -14.55
N LYS A 339 -8.54 24.91 -15.36
CA LYS A 339 -8.39 25.53 -16.66
C LYS A 339 -8.32 27.06 -16.49
N VAL A 340 -7.21 27.67 -16.86
CA VAL A 340 -7.00 29.13 -16.83
C VAL A 340 -6.81 29.58 -18.27
N GLY A 341 -7.84 30.18 -18.86
CA GLY A 341 -7.87 30.47 -20.29
C GLY A 341 -7.97 29.17 -21.11
N GLU A 342 -7.01 28.93 -21.99
CA GLU A 342 -6.94 27.70 -22.81
C GLU A 342 -6.05 26.60 -22.20
N GLU A 343 -5.24 26.93 -21.19
CA GLU A 343 -4.27 26.03 -20.60
C GLU A 343 -4.77 25.40 -19.29
N TRP A 344 -4.33 24.17 -19.04
CA TRP A 344 -4.49 23.53 -17.73
C TRP A 344 -3.32 23.90 -16.84
N GLN A 345 -3.61 24.26 -15.58
CA GLN A 345 -2.61 24.57 -14.57
C GLN A 345 -2.89 23.76 -13.30
N MET A 346 -1.83 23.23 -12.70
CA MET A 346 -1.91 22.52 -11.43
C MET A 346 -2.18 23.51 -10.29
N ILE A 347 -3.06 23.14 -9.38
CA ILE A 347 -3.28 23.87 -8.14
C ILE A 347 -2.37 23.25 -7.08
N ASP A 348 -1.26 23.92 -6.78
CA ASP A 348 -0.39 23.53 -5.67
C ASP A 348 -1.06 23.90 -4.34
N HIS A 349 -1.61 22.90 -3.67
CA HIS A 349 -2.18 23.05 -2.33
C HIS A 349 -1.11 23.12 -1.22
N GLU A 350 0.15 22.84 -1.52
CA GLU A 350 1.25 22.91 -0.53
C GLU A 350 1.48 24.35 -0.01
N ASN A 351 0.96 25.38 -0.69
CA ASN A 351 1.18 26.79 -0.35
C ASN A 351 -0.01 27.53 0.26
N ASN A 352 -1.08 26.85 0.68
CA ASN A 352 -2.25 27.53 1.28
C ASN A 352 -2.52 27.17 2.74
N VAL A 353 -1.45 26.83 3.48
CA VAL A 353 -1.44 26.78 4.94
C VAL A 353 -0.72 28.04 5.43
N ASP A 354 -1.35 29.21 5.35
CA ASP A 354 -0.97 30.38 6.18
C ASP A 354 -1.98 31.52 6.05
N GLN A 355 -3.22 31.27 6.47
CA GLN A 355 -4.05 32.33 7.04
C GLN A 355 -4.83 31.74 8.22
N LYS A 356 -4.12 31.51 9.34
CA LYS A 356 -4.80 31.39 10.62
C LYS A 356 -5.40 32.77 10.96
N PRO A 357 -6.72 32.89 11.23
CA PRO A 357 -7.21 34.04 11.95
C PRO A 357 -6.48 34.10 13.30
N ASP A 358 -6.04 35.31 13.68
CA ASP A 358 -5.36 35.56 14.95
C ASP A 358 -6.33 35.29 16.11
N ILE A 359 -6.30 34.08 16.62
CA ILE A 359 -7.00 33.67 17.83
C ILE A 359 -5.92 33.56 18.90
N SER A 360 -5.90 34.55 19.79
CA SER A 360 -4.97 34.61 20.92
C SER A 360 -4.94 33.30 21.70
N ASP A 361 -3.74 32.74 21.88
CA ASP A 361 -3.51 31.57 22.72
C ASP A 361 -3.97 31.84 24.16
N PRO A 362 -4.80 30.98 24.78
CA PRO A 362 -4.99 30.99 26.22
C PRO A 362 -3.68 30.56 26.90
N SER A 363 -3.29 31.27 27.96
CA SER A 363 -2.04 31.03 28.69
C SER A 363 -1.90 29.57 29.14
N ALA A 364 -0.71 28.99 28.96
CA ALA A 364 -0.37 27.65 29.39
C ALA A 364 -0.60 27.45 30.90
N LEU A 365 -1.16 26.30 31.26
CA LEU A 365 -1.18 25.81 32.64
C LEU A 365 0.21 25.28 33.01
N GLU A 366 0.87 25.92 33.96
CA GLU A 366 2.11 25.40 34.55
C GLU A 366 1.82 24.11 35.34
N GLN A 367 2.26 22.98 34.81
CA GLN A 367 2.36 21.74 35.60
C GLN A 367 3.72 21.68 36.29
N SER A 368 3.71 21.85 37.61
CA SER A 368 4.87 21.59 38.45
C SER A 368 5.10 20.07 38.59
N VAL A 369 6.16 19.55 37.99
CA VAL A 369 6.65 18.18 38.28
C VAL A 369 7.64 18.27 39.43
N LYS A 370 7.29 17.65 40.57
CA LYS A 370 8.26 17.35 41.64
C LYS A 370 9.10 16.15 41.22
N LEU A 371 10.39 16.37 41.00
CA LEU A 371 11.40 15.32 40.91
C LEU A 371 11.61 14.68 42.28
N ASN A 372 11.33 13.38 42.39
CA ASN A 372 11.75 12.56 43.53
C ASN A 372 13.04 11.82 43.18
N HIS A 373 13.99 11.88 44.10
CA HIS A 373 15.28 11.21 44.03
C HIS A 373 15.18 9.68 44.02
N VAL A 374 16.06 9.11 43.20
CA VAL A 374 16.46 7.71 43.09
C VAL A 374 16.83 7.09 44.45
N LYS A 375 16.43 5.83 44.66
CA LYS A 375 17.09 4.91 45.60
C LYS A 375 17.53 3.64 44.88
N GLU A 376 18.78 3.27 45.14
CA GLU A 376 19.44 2.03 44.71
C GLU A 376 18.66 0.77 45.07
N ILE A 377 18.59 -0.22 44.17
CA ILE A 377 18.50 -1.65 44.55
C ILE A 377 19.34 -2.54 43.60
N ARG A 378 20.44 -3.05 44.17
CA ARG A 378 21.09 -4.38 44.08
C ARG A 378 21.20 -5.17 42.77
N PHE A 379 22.46 -5.51 42.48
CA PHE A 379 22.97 -6.47 41.50
C PHE A 379 22.34 -7.87 41.55
N GLY A 380 21.96 -8.40 40.38
CA GLY A 380 21.65 -9.81 40.18
C GLY A 380 21.64 -10.16 38.68
N LYS A 381 22.27 -11.28 38.29
CA LYS A 381 22.31 -11.99 36.98
C LYS A 381 22.57 -11.20 35.67
N GLN A 382 22.28 -9.91 35.60
CA GLN A 382 22.40 -9.03 34.43
C GLN A 382 23.86 -8.76 34.05
N GLN A 383 24.74 -8.50 35.03
CA GLN A 383 26.19 -8.34 34.78
C GLN A 383 26.88 -9.59 34.24
N LEU A 384 26.34 -10.78 34.53
CA LEU A 384 26.87 -12.04 34.00
C LEU A 384 26.45 -12.26 32.53
N TRP A 385 25.34 -11.65 32.12
CA TRP A 385 24.87 -11.60 30.74
C TRP A 385 25.59 -10.48 29.97
N GLU A 386 25.78 -9.30 30.56
CA GLU A 386 26.55 -8.17 30.00
C GLU A 386 28.02 -8.55 29.73
N ARG A 387 28.69 -9.29 30.64
CA ARG A 387 30.05 -9.81 30.41
C ARG A 387 30.17 -10.82 29.27
N LYS A 388 29.07 -11.49 28.88
CA LYS A 388 29.04 -12.38 27.70
C LYS A 388 28.72 -11.63 26.40
N LEU A 389 28.00 -10.51 26.49
CA LEU A 389 27.77 -9.60 25.37
C LEU A 389 29.02 -8.82 24.97
N LEU A 390 29.88 -8.50 25.93
CA LEU A 390 31.13 -7.75 25.75
C LEU A 390 32.35 -8.63 25.36
N ASP A 391 32.14 -9.90 25.00
CA ASP A 391 33.21 -10.72 24.42
C ASP A 391 33.45 -10.26 22.98
N LEU A 392 34.49 -9.44 22.78
CA LEU A 392 34.89 -8.92 21.47
C LEU A 392 35.60 -9.95 20.57
N SER A 393 35.71 -11.21 21.01
CA SER A 393 36.27 -12.28 20.18
C SER A 393 35.27 -12.74 19.11
N LEU A 394 35.77 -13.23 17.97
CA LEU A 394 34.96 -13.80 16.88
C LEU A 394 34.14 -15.05 17.29
N ARG A 395 34.25 -15.48 18.55
CA ARG A 395 33.45 -16.55 19.18
C ARG A 395 32.09 -16.05 19.67
N ASN A 396 31.93 -14.74 19.83
CA ASN A 396 30.65 -14.13 20.18
C ASN A 396 29.75 -14.10 18.94
N ASN A 397 28.74 -14.97 18.93
CA ASN A 397 27.78 -15.04 17.83
C ASN A 397 27.00 -13.72 17.62
N LEU A 398 26.94 -12.81 18.59
CA LEU A 398 26.31 -11.49 18.41
C LEU A 398 27.19 -10.55 17.56
N LEU A 399 28.52 -10.74 17.58
CA LEU A 399 29.47 -9.97 16.76
C LEU A 399 29.78 -10.66 15.43
N ASN A 400 29.66 -11.98 15.36
CA ASN A 400 29.89 -12.80 14.18
C ASN A 400 28.62 -13.57 13.79
N LEU A 401 27.52 -12.84 13.65
CA LEU A 401 26.22 -13.37 13.27
C LEU A 401 26.30 -13.84 11.80
N ARG A 402 26.42 -15.15 11.60
CA ARG A 402 26.30 -15.73 10.26
C ARG A 402 24.84 -15.77 9.88
N ILE A 403 24.48 -15.01 8.85
CA ILE A 403 23.16 -15.08 8.24
C ILE A 403 22.98 -16.51 7.72
N SER A 404 22.03 -17.23 8.30
CA SER A 404 21.70 -18.62 8.00
C SER A 404 20.21 -18.75 7.72
N LYS A 405 19.75 -19.93 7.30
CA LYS A 405 18.31 -20.18 7.08
C LYS A 405 17.44 -20.03 8.33
N THR A 406 18.04 -19.91 9.52
CA THR A 406 17.34 -19.72 10.80
C THR A 406 17.52 -18.31 11.38
N SER A 407 18.16 -17.38 10.67
CA SER A 407 18.23 -15.96 11.09
C SER A 407 17.27 -15.12 10.26
N LEU A 408 16.30 -14.48 10.92
CA LEU A 408 15.38 -13.56 10.29
C LEU A 408 15.92 -12.13 10.41
N GLN A 409 16.09 -11.47 9.27
CA GLN A 409 16.48 -10.06 9.23
C GLN A 409 15.23 -9.19 9.18
N PHE A 410 15.02 -8.40 10.23
CA PHE A 410 13.96 -7.41 10.27
C PHE A 410 14.30 -6.21 9.37
N ILE A 411 13.26 -5.62 8.80
CA ILE A 411 13.34 -4.29 8.19
C ILE A 411 13.71 -3.29 9.31
N PRO A 412 14.54 -2.27 9.08
CA PRO A 412 14.99 -1.34 10.12
C PRO A 412 13.84 -0.73 10.91
N ILE A 413 13.72 -1.12 12.19
CA ILE A 413 12.73 -0.61 13.14
C ILE A 413 13.42 0.45 14.04
N PRO A 414 12.76 1.58 14.34
CA PRO A 414 13.26 2.54 15.32
C PRO A 414 13.52 1.83 16.67
N PRO A 415 14.78 1.74 17.13
CA PRO A 415 15.14 0.88 18.25
C PRO A 415 14.55 1.36 19.58
N ASN A 416 14.34 2.68 19.72
CA ASN A 416 13.67 3.27 20.89
C ASN A 416 12.21 2.84 20.97
N GLU A 417 11.46 2.97 19.86
CA GLU A 417 10.02 2.64 19.85
C GLU A 417 9.80 1.13 20.06
N LEU A 418 10.68 0.29 19.50
CA LEU A 418 10.62 -1.16 19.72
C LEU A 418 10.95 -1.53 21.17
N GLU A 419 11.94 -0.88 21.78
CA GLU A 419 12.32 -1.15 23.17
C GLU A 419 11.21 -0.74 24.14
N ASP A 420 10.61 0.43 23.95
CA ASP A 420 9.45 0.90 24.72
C ASP A 420 8.28 -0.09 24.62
N ALA A 421 7.96 -0.56 23.41
CA ALA A 421 6.86 -1.49 23.20
C ALA A 421 7.14 -2.90 23.76
N MET A 422 8.38 -3.39 23.65
CA MET A 422 8.80 -4.64 24.30
C MET A 422 8.79 -4.55 25.83
N ALA A 423 9.15 -3.39 26.40
CA ALA A 423 9.06 -3.15 27.84
C ALA A 423 7.61 -3.08 28.34
N GLY A 424 6.67 -2.74 27.44
CA GLY A 424 5.23 -2.75 27.68
C GLY A 424 4.58 -4.15 27.69
N ASP A 425 5.36 -5.23 27.53
CA ASP A 425 4.86 -6.62 27.35
C ASP A 425 3.94 -6.78 26.12
N ASP A 426 4.11 -5.96 25.07
CA ASP A 426 3.36 -6.11 23.83
C ASP A 426 3.73 -7.38 23.05
N GLU A 427 2.71 -8.10 22.57
CA GLU A 427 2.88 -9.23 21.65
C GLU A 427 2.90 -8.76 20.20
N PHE A 428 3.86 -9.25 19.41
CA PHE A 428 4.04 -8.86 18.00
C PHE A 428 3.82 -10.02 17.04
N GLN A 429 3.16 -9.75 15.92
CA GLN A 429 3.10 -10.65 14.78
C GLN A 429 4.29 -10.39 13.84
N ILE A 430 5.04 -11.43 13.49
CA ILE A 430 6.10 -11.35 12.49
C ILE A 430 5.51 -11.66 11.12
N LEU A 431 5.65 -10.73 10.18
CA LEU A 431 5.14 -10.82 8.81
C LEU A 431 6.29 -10.71 7.80
N ALA A 432 6.08 -11.34 6.65
CA ALA A 432 7.01 -11.28 5.53
C ALA A 432 7.06 -9.87 4.94
N ARG A 433 7.97 -9.65 4.00
CA ARG A 433 8.01 -8.40 3.24
C ARG A 433 6.63 -8.12 2.60
N PRO A 434 6.16 -6.87 2.55
CA PRO A 434 4.87 -6.55 1.96
C PRO A 434 4.76 -7.00 0.51
N ARG A 435 3.60 -7.50 0.08
CA ARG A 435 3.41 -8.03 -1.29
C ARG A 435 3.52 -6.94 -2.35
N ASP A 436 3.14 -5.71 -2.01
CA ASP A 436 3.26 -4.55 -2.88
C ASP A 436 4.73 -4.18 -3.20
N TRP A 437 5.70 -4.64 -2.41
CA TRP A 437 7.14 -4.49 -2.72
C TRP A 437 7.67 -5.59 -3.64
N GLU A 438 6.96 -6.71 -3.76
CA GLU A 438 7.30 -7.74 -4.75
C GLU A 438 6.88 -7.32 -6.15
N ASN A 439 6.05 -6.27 -6.29
CA ASN A 439 5.53 -5.83 -7.56
C ASN A 439 6.67 -5.29 -8.45
N PRO A 440 7.00 -5.96 -9.58
CA PRO A 440 8.07 -5.54 -10.49
C PRO A 440 7.85 -4.12 -11.03
N LEU A 441 6.61 -3.65 -11.03
CA LEU A 441 6.22 -2.34 -11.53
C LEU A 441 6.64 -1.17 -10.61
N ARG A 442 6.97 -1.39 -9.33
CA ARG A 442 7.31 -0.32 -8.36
C ARG A 442 8.69 -0.48 -7.70
N SER A 443 9.64 -1.13 -8.38
CA SER A 443 10.96 -1.50 -7.84
C SER A 443 11.57 -0.47 -6.87
N ALA A 444 11.88 -0.93 -5.65
CA ALA A 444 12.26 -0.12 -4.48
C ALA A 444 13.50 0.77 -4.68
N GLY A 445 14.36 0.45 -5.66
CA GLY A 445 15.58 1.22 -5.94
C GLY A 445 15.33 2.67 -6.40
N VAL A 446 14.16 2.95 -7.02
CA VAL A 446 13.81 4.30 -7.47
C VAL A 446 13.41 5.19 -6.28
N TYR A 447 12.67 4.64 -5.30
CA TYR A 447 12.18 5.39 -4.14
C TYR A 447 13.27 5.81 -3.15
N GLN A 448 14.35 5.02 -3.00
CA GLN A 448 15.45 5.33 -2.09
C GLN A 448 16.22 6.61 -2.45
N SER A 449 16.11 7.06 -3.71
CA SER A 449 16.96 8.14 -4.24
C SER A 449 16.30 9.53 -4.28
N LEU A 450 14.97 9.64 -4.07
CA LEU A 450 14.22 10.86 -4.39
C LEU A 450 13.51 11.54 -3.21
N ASN A 451 13.35 10.91 -2.04
CA ASN A 451 12.70 11.53 -0.87
C ASN A 451 13.63 11.60 0.35
N SER A 452 13.70 12.79 0.95
CA SER A 452 14.41 13.07 2.22
C SER A 452 13.74 12.45 3.47
N GLN A 453 12.63 11.73 3.29
CA GLN A 453 11.98 10.90 4.30
C GLN A 453 11.76 9.53 3.67
N ASP A 454 12.47 8.53 4.17
CA ASP A 454 12.41 7.17 3.67
C ASP A 454 10.96 6.64 3.86
N PRO A 455 10.19 6.37 2.79
CA PRO A 455 8.83 5.82 2.90
C PRO A 455 8.79 4.53 3.73
N MET A 456 9.92 3.81 3.79
CA MET A 456 10.09 2.62 4.60
C MET A 456 9.98 2.91 6.11
N LEU A 457 10.49 4.05 6.58
CA LEU A 457 10.41 4.42 7.99
C LEU A 457 8.96 4.68 8.43
N GLN A 458 8.16 5.32 7.57
CA GLN A 458 6.75 5.57 7.88
C GLN A 458 5.96 4.26 7.92
N LEU A 459 6.18 3.36 6.96
CA LEU A 459 5.55 2.04 6.98
C LEU A 459 5.93 1.25 8.25
N VAL A 460 7.22 1.21 8.61
CA VAL A 460 7.69 0.43 9.76
C VAL A 460 7.13 0.97 11.08
N ARG A 461 7.05 2.29 11.25
CA ARG A 461 6.42 2.89 12.44
C ARG A 461 4.96 2.50 12.56
N GLU A 462 4.23 2.52 11.46
CA GLU A 462 2.80 2.21 11.48
C GLU A 462 2.54 0.71 11.65
N GLU A 463 3.35 -0.16 11.06
CA GLU A 463 3.34 -1.59 11.35
C GLU A 463 3.63 -1.86 12.83
N LEU A 464 4.58 -1.14 13.44
CA LEU A 464 4.89 -1.26 14.86
C LEU A 464 3.71 -0.83 15.74
N LYS A 465 3.04 0.29 15.43
CA LYS A 465 1.79 0.72 16.11
C LYS A 465 0.71 -0.36 16.05
N GLN A 466 0.63 -1.07 14.91
CA GLN A 466 -0.30 -2.18 14.69
C GLN A 466 0.23 -3.53 15.23
N LYS A 467 1.30 -3.52 16.04
CA LYS A 467 1.92 -4.71 16.64
C LYS A 467 2.41 -5.73 15.61
N ARG A 468 2.89 -5.26 14.46
CA ARG A 468 3.44 -6.06 13.36
C ARG A 468 4.91 -5.73 13.13
N LEU A 469 5.73 -6.75 12.92
CA LEU A 469 7.15 -6.62 12.58
C LEU A 469 7.41 -7.27 11.23
N ARG A 470 8.15 -6.57 10.35
CA ARG A 470 8.41 -7.02 8.98
C ARG A 470 9.83 -7.55 8.81
N VAL A 471 9.98 -8.58 8.00
CA VAL A 471 11.28 -9.16 7.61
C VAL A 471 11.50 -9.08 6.10
N TYR A 472 12.75 -9.13 5.64
CA TYR A 472 13.08 -9.05 4.21
C TYR A 472 12.79 -10.32 3.38
N VAL A 473 12.41 -11.42 4.03
CA VAL A 473 12.17 -12.71 3.38
C VAL A 473 10.73 -12.84 2.85
N SER A 474 10.53 -13.76 1.90
CA SER A 474 9.20 -14.13 1.38
C SER A 474 8.35 -14.86 2.44
N GLU A 475 7.05 -15.02 2.19
CA GLU A 475 6.15 -15.77 3.08
C GLU A 475 6.60 -17.24 3.28
N GLU A 476 7.05 -17.90 2.21
CA GLU A 476 7.52 -19.30 2.25
C GLU A 476 8.76 -19.44 3.13
N ASP A 477 9.74 -18.56 2.94
CA ASP A 477 10.99 -18.56 3.71
C ASP A 477 10.76 -18.15 5.16
N LEU A 478 9.81 -17.23 5.42
CA LEU A 478 9.43 -16.84 6.77
C LEU A 478 8.86 -18.03 7.54
N TYR A 479 7.93 -18.80 6.95
CA TYR A 479 7.33 -19.95 7.62
C TYR A 479 8.38 -21.02 7.95
N ALA A 480 9.28 -21.30 7.00
CA ALA A 480 10.39 -22.23 7.21
C ALA A 480 11.35 -21.73 8.31
N GLY A 481 11.68 -20.44 8.29
CA GLY A 481 12.56 -19.78 9.26
C GLY A 481 11.97 -19.78 10.68
N LEU A 482 10.70 -19.37 10.84
CA LEU A 482 9.99 -19.38 12.13
C LEU A 482 9.83 -20.80 12.68
N THR A 483 9.49 -21.78 11.83
CA THR A 483 9.39 -23.18 12.24
C THR A 483 10.73 -23.72 12.73
N GLY A 484 11.82 -23.37 12.03
CA GLY A 484 13.20 -23.70 12.44
C GLY A 484 13.56 -23.06 13.78
N LEU A 485 13.30 -21.76 13.94
CA LEU A 485 13.52 -21.01 15.18
C LEU A 485 12.73 -21.59 16.35
N TYR A 486 11.44 -21.88 16.17
CA TYR A 486 10.58 -22.46 17.20
C TYR A 486 11.09 -23.84 17.64
N ARG A 487 11.44 -24.72 16.69
CA ARG A 487 12.00 -26.05 17.01
C ARG A 487 13.31 -25.94 17.77
N ASN A 488 14.21 -25.05 17.34
CA ASN A 488 15.49 -24.81 18.02
C ASN A 488 15.30 -24.23 19.43
N ALA A 489 14.39 -23.27 19.59
CA ALA A 489 14.04 -22.70 20.89
C ALA A 489 13.51 -23.81 21.81
N ARG A 490 12.56 -24.63 21.35
CA ARG A 490 11.99 -25.73 22.14
C ARG A 490 13.03 -26.78 22.54
N GLN A 491 13.96 -27.12 21.63
CA GLN A 491 15.08 -28.01 21.93
C GLN A 491 16.06 -27.41 22.95
N ALA A 492 16.31 -26.10 22.89
CA ALA A 492 17.16 -25.40 23.85
C ALA A 492 16.51 -25.30 25.24
N THR A 493 15.19 -25.14 25.32
CA THR A 493 14.43 -25.17 26.59
C THR A 493 14.42 -26.59 27.19
N TRP A 494 14.28 -27.63 26.35
CA TRP A 494 14.36 -29.03 26.77
C TRP A 494 15.76 -29.42 27.28
N ARG A 495 16.83 -28.95 26.62
CA ARG A 495 18.21 -29.19 27.09
C ARG A 495 18.57 -28.52 28.42
N LYS A 496 17.76 -27.58 28.91
CA LYS A 496 17.89 -27.01 30.25
C LYS A 496 17.11 -27.79 31.32
N THR A 497 16.39 -28.85 30.95
CA THR A 497 15.57 -29.67 31.84
C THR A 497 15.91 -31.16 31.71
N GLU A 498 16.99 -31.58 32.38
CA GLU A 498 17.27 -32.98 32.76
C GLU A 498 18.08 -32.99 34.09
N PRO A 499 17.93 -33.98 34.97
CA PRO A 499 16.80 -34.19 35.87
C PRO A 499 17.22 -33.99 37.34
N ILE A 500 16.41 -33.28 38.12
CA ILE A 500 16.44 -33.44 39.59
C ILE A 500 15.40 -34.51 39.93
N LEU A 501 15.87 -35.70 40.25
CA LEU A 501 15.05 -36.79 40.78
C LEU A 501 14.51 -36.45 42.17
N CYS A 502 13.27 -36.89 42.43
CA CYS A 502 12.48 -36.86 43.68
C CYS A 502 11.79 -35.51 43.98
N THR A 503 10.47 -35.42 44.22
CA THR A 503 9.44 -36.40 44.58
C THR A 503 8.06 -35.87 44.18
N TRP A 504 7.14 -36.79 43.89
CA TRP A 504 5.70 -36.58 43.80
C TRP A 504 5.13 -35.83 45.02
N GLN A 505 4.35 -34.77 44.77
CA GLN A 505 3.09 -34.55 45.49
C GLN A 505 2.15 -33.71 44.63
N SER A 506 0.92 -34.20 44.53
CA SER A 506 -0.18 -33.67 43.76
C SER A 506 -0.63 -32.31 44.32
N ASP A 507 -1.06 -31.40 43.43
CA ASP A 507 -2.46 -30.96 43.35
C ASP A 507 -2.61 -29.74 42.42
N TYR A 508 -3.70 -29.77 41.64
CA TYR A 508 -4.25 -28.70 40.78
C TYR A 508 -3.57 -28.34 39.44
N CYS A 509 -3.84 -29.17 38.41
CA CYS A 509 -3.93 -28.72 37.03
C CYS A 509 -5.38 -28.33 36.68
N ALA A 510 -5.59 -27.08 36.28
CA ALA A 510 -6.68 -26.61 35.43
C ALA A 510 -6.17 -25.36 34.70
N GLY A 511 -6.22 -25.17 33.39
CA GLY A 511 -6.60 -26.00 32.25
C GLY A 511 -6.44 -25.11 31.01
N MET A 512 -5.79 -25.60 29.95
CA MET A 512 -5.85 -25.00 28.63
C MET A 512 -6.04 -26.13 27.61
N ARG A 513 -7.25 -26.19 27.04
CA ARG A 513 -7.62 -27.07 25.92
C ARG A 513 -7.53 -26.23 24.64
N LEU A 514 -6.70 -26.68 23.70
CA LEU A 514 -6.85 -26.35 22.28
C LEU A 514 -7.56 -27.55 21.62
N LEU A 515 -8.72 -27.30 21.04
CA LEU A 515 -9.46 -28.27 20.21
C LEU A 515 -8.89 -28.25 18.78
N PRO A 516 -8.65 -29.40 18.14
CA PRO A 516 -8.35 -29.45 16.72
C PRO A 516 -9.64 -29.51 15.89
N VAL A 517 -9.70 -28.67 14.85
CA VAL A 517 -10.65 -28.80 13.75
C VAL A 517 -10.07 -29.82 12.78
N ASN A 518 -10.59 -31.04 12.82
CA ASN A 518 -10.90 -31.89 11.66
C ASN A 518 -11.31 -33.28 12.15
N GLY A 519 -12.54 -33.67 11.83
CA GLY A 519 -13.11 -34.95 12.19
C GLY A 519 -12.44 -36.10 11.46
N GLN A 520 -11.87 -37.02 12.23
CA GLN A 520 -11.82 -38.46 11.93
C GLN A 520 -11.58 -39.19 13.26
N ASP A 521 -12.60 -39.96 13.67
CA ASP A 521 -12.59 -40.79 14.87
C ASP A 521 -11.55 -41.90 14.77
N LEU A 522 -10.58 -41.92 15.68
CA LEU A 522 -9.86 -43.13 16.06
C LEU A 522 -9.59 -43.14 17.58
N HIS A 523 -10.29 -44.04 18.26
CA HIS A 523 -10.07 -44.38 19.67
C HIS A 523 -8.67 -44.95 19.92
N PRO A 524 -8.11 -44.79 21.14
CA PRO A 524 -6.72 -45.10 21.45
C PRO A 524 -6.57 -46.54 21.93
N PHE A 525 -5.53 -47.23 21.46
CA PHE A 525 -4.94 -48.35 22.19
C PHE A 525 -3.48 -48.03 22.52
N CYS A 526 -3.27 -47.85 23.81
CA CYS A 526 -1.99 -47.79 24.49
C CYS A 526 -1.35 -49.18 24.49
N SER A 527 -0.07 -49.31 24.15
CA SER A 527 0.81 -50.29 24.81
C SER A 527 2.28 -49.89 24.65
N CYS A 528 2.96 -49.96 25.78
CA CYS A 528 4.33 -49.56 26.07
C CYS A 528 5.39 -50.37 25.31
N LEU A 529 6.42 -49.68 24.83
CA LEU A 529 7.85 -49.98 25.10
C LEU A 529 8.71 -48.74 24.81
#